data_AF-A0A1X9LSH3-F1
#
_entry.id   AF-A0A1X9LSH3-F1
#
_cell.length_a   1.000
_cell.length_b   1.000
_cell.length_c   1.000
_cell.angle_alpha   90.00
_cell.angle_beta   90.00
_cell.angle_gamma   90.00
#
_symmetry.space_group_name_H-M   'P 1'
#
loop_
_entity.id
_entity.type
_entity.pdbx_description
1 polymer ?
#
loop_
_entity_poly.entity_id
_entity_poly.type
_entity_poly.pdbx_seq_one_letter_code
_entity_poly.pdbx_strand_id
1 'polypeptide(L)'
;MTIAPWPVLLTPSLEAMLRRATAAEHTATGIRRRLAFHNTRVILGALLTSGCDIHHIAQLVGVKTESVRARAERRGLLPVVSAPALTGLTGEDLATLPLHAPWGAVPGPTYRADDVVRLLQHLDSATG
;
A
#
# COMPACT_ATOMS: atom_id res chain seq x y z
N MET A 1 -20.33 -24.44 9.89
CA MET A 1 -20.48 -23.32 8.93
C MET A 1 -19.69 -22.15 9.46
N THR A 2 -18.51 -21.88 8.89
CA THR A 2 -17.71 -20.71 9.25
C THR A 2 -18.27 -19.53 8.46
N ILE A 3 -18.86 -18.55 9.14
CA ILE A 3 -19.26 -17.29 8.51
C ILE A 3 -17.98 -16.68 7.97
N ALA A 4 -17.88 -16.53 6.65
CA ALA A 4 -16.75 -15.81 6.06
C ALA A 4 -16.77 -14.39 6.64
N PRO A 5 -15.65 -13.90 7.21
CA PRO A 5 -15.62 -12.56 7.76
C PRO A 5 -16.01 -11.56 6.68
N TRP A 6 -16.84 -10.58 7.04
CA TRP A 6 -17.18 -9.49 6.14
C TRP A 6 -15.91 -8.78 5.67
N PRO A 7 -15.82 -8.41 4.38
CA PRO A 7 -14.63 -7.77 3.86
C PRO A 7 -14.44 -6.42 4.54
N VAL A 8 -13.19 -6.11 4.89
CA VAL A 8 -12.85 -4.84 5.56
C VAL A 8 -12.94 -3.72 4.53
N LEU A 9 -13.74 -2.69 4.81
CA LEU A 9 -13.75 -1.50 3.96
C LEU A 9 -12.43 -0.74 4.10
N LEU A 10 -12.00 -0.09 3.03
CA LEU A 10 -10.84 0.79 3.09
C LEU A 10 -11.16 1.97 4.00
N THR A 11 -10.27 2.21 4.96
CA THR A 11 -10.32 3.42 5.77
C THR A 11 -9.86 4.62 4.93
N PRO A 12 -10.20 5.87 5.33
CA PRO A 12 -9.84 7.06 4.56
C PRO A 12 -8.34 7.17 4.26
N SER A 13 -7.49 6.82 5.22
CA SER A 13 -6.03 6.89 5.03
C SER A 13 -5.52 5.83 4.05
N LEU A 14 -6.08 4.62 4.08
CA LEU A 14 -5.75 3.57 3.11
C LEU A 14 -6.22 3.92 1.69
N GLU A 15 -7.41 4.51 1.57
CA GLU A 15 -7.92 5.00 0.29
C GLU A 15 -7.01 6.10 -0.27
N ALA A 16 -6.64 7.09 0.56
CA ALA A 16 -5.74 8.17 0.16
C ALA A 16 -4.38 7.64 -0.30
N MET A 17 -3.81 6.67 0.42
CA MET A 17 -2.56 6.01 0.05
C MET A 17 -2.65 5.33 -1.31
N LEU A 18 -3.73 4.56 -1.55
CA LEU A 18 -3.93 3.87 -2.82
C LEU A 18 -4.12 4.85 -3.99
N ARG A 19 -4.86 5.95 -3.77
CA ARG A 19 -5.04 7.01 -4.78
C ARG A 19 -3.72 7.68 -5.13
N ARG A 20 -2.89 8.03 -4.13
CA ARG A 20 -1.56 8.63 -4.34
C ARG A 20 -0.63 7.68 -5.10
N ALA A 21 -0.62 6.39 -4.75
CA ALA A 21 0.16 5.38 -5.46
C ALA A 21 -0.25 5.27 -6.93
N THR A 22 -1.55 5.18 -7.19
CA THR A 22 -2.10 5.08 -8.55
C THR A 22 -1.80 6.34 -9.37
N ALA A 23 -1.94 7.53 -8.78
CA ALA A 23 -1.59 8.79 -9.43
C ALA A 23 -0.09 8.87 -9.75
N ALA A 24 0.77 8.45 -8.82
CA ALA A 24 2.21 8.39 -9.04
C ALA A 24 2.56 7.41 -10.17
N GLU A 25 1.91 6.25 -10.24
CA GLU A 25 2.11 5.29 -11.32
C GLU A 25 1.72 5.85 -12.69
N HIS A 26 0.59 6.55 -12.79
CA HIS A 26 0.11 7.12 -14.05
C HIS A 26 0.98 8.27 -14.56
N THR A 27 1.62 9.02 -13.65
CA THR A 27 2.38 10.23 -13.98
C THR A 27 3.89 10.00 -14.06
N ALA A 28 4.40 8.90 -13.50
CA ALA A 28 5.82 8.62 -13.47
C ALA A 28 6.40 8.31 -14.86
N THR A 29 7.50 8.98 -15.19
CA THR A 29 8.27 8.78 -16.43
C THR A 29 9.67 8.27 -16.14
N GLY A 30 10.32 7.69 -17.17
CA GLY A 30 11.70 7.20 -17.09
C GLY A 30 11.94 6.20 -15.96
N ILE A 31 13.05 6.39 -15.23
CA ILE A 31 13.50 5.49 -14.16
C ILE A 31 12.49 5.41 -13.01
N ARG A 32 11.73 6.48 -12.75
CA ARG A 32 10.74 6.54 -11.67
C ARG A 32 9.50 5.68 -11.92
N ARG A 33 9.24 5.33 -13.19
CA ARG A 33 8.07 4.50 -13.57
C ARG A 33 8.12 3.11 -12.93
N ARG A 34 9.30 2.48 -12.89
CA ARG A 34 9.47 1.16 -12.28
C ARG A 34 9.19 1.18 -10.78
N LEU A 35 9.68 2.21 -10.09
CA LEU A 35 9.43 2.42 -8.66
C LEU A 35 7.95 2.66 -8.37
N ALA A 36 7.29 3.54 -9.14
CA ALA A 36 5.87 3.81 -8.94
C ALA A 36 5.01 2.57 -9.17
N PHE A 37 5.29 1.80 -10.23
CA PHE A 37 4.61 0.53 -10.50
C PHE A 37 4.84 -0.51 -9.39
N HIS A 38 6.07 -0.61 -8.89
CA HIS A 38 6.40 -1.47 -7.73
C HIS A 38 5.59 -1.07 -6.49
N ASN A 39 5.60 0.22 -6.13
CA ASN A 39 4.91 0.74 -4.96
C ASN A 39 3.41 0.40 -5.00
N THR A 40 2.75 0.59 -6.15
CA THR A 40 1.33 0.21 -6.29
C THR A 40 1.14 -1.29 -6.07
N ARG A 41 1.98 -2.15 -6.65
CA ARG A 41 1.85 -3.61 -6.53
C ARG A 41 1.96 -4.08 -5.09
N VAL A 42 2.93 -3.56 -4.33
CA VAL A 42 3.11 -3.94 -2.92
C VAL A 42 1.99 -3.39 -2.03
N ILE A 43 1.48 -2.19 -2.32
CA ILE A 43 0.30 -1.64 -1.62
C ILE A 43 -0.93 -2.51 -1.87
N LEU A 44 -1.21 -2.87 -3.13
CA LEU A 44 -2.32 -3.78 -3.46
C LEU A 44 -2.17 -5.13 -2.73
N GLY A 45 -0.96 -5.68 -2.67
CA GLY A 45 -0.69 -6.92 -1.95
C GLY A 45 -0.96 -6.81 -0.44
N ALA A 46 -0.56 -5.70 0.17
CA ALA A 46 -0.78 -5.45 1.59
C ALA A 46 -2.26 -5.26 1.93
N LEU A 47 -2.99 -4.47 1.14
CA LEU A 47 -4.44 -4.26 1.32
C LEU A 47 -5.24 -5.58 1.22
N LEU A 48 -4.89 -6.43 0.25
CA LEU A 48 -5.53 -7.74 0.14
C LEU A 48 -5.16 -8.66 1.30
N THR A 49 -3.95 -8.56 1.84
CA THR A 49 -3.49 -9.35 2.99
C THR A 49 -4.18 -8.90 4.29
N SER A 50 -4.49 -7.62 4.42
CA SER A 50 -5.29 -7.08 5.54
C SER A 50 -6.79 -7.34 5.43
N GLY A 51 -7.24 -8.06 4.39
CA GLY A 51 -8.65 -8.42 4.20
C GLY A 51 -9.51 -7.30 3.62
N CYS A 52 -8.90 -6.27 3.01
CA CYS A 52 -9.66 -5.20 2.37
C CYS A 52 -10.45 -5.72 1.15
N ASP A 53 -11.64 -5.17 0.94
CA ASP A 53 -12.50 -5.57 -0.18
C ASP A 53 -11.84 -5.32 -1.54
N ILE A 54 -11.66 -6.40 -2.31
CA ILE A 54 -11.08 -6.32 -3.64
C ILE A 54 -11.96 -5.57 -4.63
N HIS A 55 -13.29 -5.62 -4.49
CA HIS A 55 -14.20 -4.91 -5.38
C HIS A 55 -14.06 -3.40 -5.19
N HIS A 56 -14.02 -2.96 -3.93
CA HIS A 56 -13.75 -1.57 -3.61
C HIS A 56 -12.36 -1.10 -4.09
N ILE A 57 -11.30 -1.90 -3.86
CA ILE A 57 -9.95 -1.60 -4.38
C ILE A 57 -9.97 -1.44 -5.91
N ALA A 58 -10.62 -2.38 -6.62
CA ALA A 58 -10.71 -2.37 -8.08
C ALA A 58 -11.45 -1.14 -8.61
N GLN A 59 -12.54 -0.76 -7.96
CA GLN A 59 -13.28 0.47 -8.27
C GLN A 59 -12.43 1.72 -8.09
N LEU A 60 -11.67 1.82 -6.99
CA LEU A 60 -10.80 2.96 -6.70
C LEU A 60 -9.66 3.12 -7.71
N VAL A 61 -9.07 2.01 -8.14
CA VAL A 61 -7.98 2.00 -9.12
C VAL A 61 -8.51 2.14 -10.56
N GLY A 62 -9.79 1.87 -10.79
CA GLY A 62 -10.41 1.92 -12.12
C GLY A 62 -10.05 0.72 -13.00
N VAL A 63 -9.88 -0.47 -12.40
CA VAL A 63 -9.51 -1.71 -13.10
C VAL A 63 -10.42 -2.87 -12.68
N LYS A 64 -10.31 -4.01 -13.36
CA LYS A 64 -11.02 -5.24 -12.96
C LYS A 64 -10.35 -5.90 -11.76
N THR A 65 -11.12 -6.67 -10.97
CA THR A 65 -10.60 -7.37 -9.79
C THR A 65 -9.52 -8.39 -10.16
N GLU A 66 -9.59 -9.03 -11.33
CA GLU A 66 -8.55 -9.94 -11.83
C GLU A 66 -7.24 -9.21 -12.04
N SER A 67 -7.27 -7.98 -12.58
CA SER A 67 -6.09 -7.13 -12.74
C SER A 67 -5.48 -6.76 -11.39
N VAL A 68 -6.31 -6.51 -10.37
CA VAL A 68 -5.83 -6.28 -8.99
C VAL A 68 -5.12 -7.53 -8.47
N ARG A 69 -5.73 -8.72 -8.59
CA ARG A 69 -5.12 -9.98 -8.13
C ARG A 69 -3.80 -10.29 -8.83
N ALA A 70 -3.75 -10.12 -10.14
CA ALA A 70 -2.57 -10.43 -10.95
C ALA A 70 -1.38 -9.49 -10.64
N ARG A 71 -1.67 -8.24 -10.29
CA ARG A 71 -0.64 -7.23 -10.00
C ARG A 71 -0.13 -7.29 -8.56
N ALA A 72 -1.00 -7.63 -7.62
CA ALA A 72 -0.73 -7.57 -6.19
C ALA A 72 0.50 -8.40 -5.79
N GLU A 73 1.44 -7.76 -5.11
CA GLU A 73 2.66 -8.40 -4.60
C GLU A 73 2.57 -8.53 -3.08
N ARG A 74 2.27 -9.75 -2.61
CA ARG A 74 2.12 -10.04 -1.17
C ARG A 74 3.48 -10.01 -0.47
N ARG A 75 3.48 -9.57 0.80
CA ARG A 75 4.70 -9.41 1.61
C ARG A 75 5.74 -8.49 0.95
N GLY A 76 5.26 -7.56 0.13
CA GLY A 76 6.09 -6.61 -0.60
C GLY A 76 6.75 -5.58 0.31
N LEU A 77 7.88 -5.06 -0.16
CA LEU A 77 8.68 -4.07 0.54
C LEU A 77 8.45 -2.68 -0.08
N LEU A 78 8.07 -1.73 0.76
CA LEU A 78 7.87 -0.33 0.39
C LEU A 78 9.14 0.48 0.74
N PRO A 79 9.81 1.12 -0.23
CA PRO A 79 10.98 1.93 0.04
C PRO A 79 10.68 3.10 0.99
N VAL A 80 11.55 3.33 1.97
CA VAL A 80 11.41 4.42 2.96
C VAL A 80 11.25 5.77 2.26
N VAL A 81 12.00 6.00 1.18
CA VAL A 81 11.93 7.22 0.36
C VAL A 81 10.56 7.49 -0.26
N SER A 82 9.73 6.46 -0.42
CA SER A 82 8.38 6.59 -1.00
C SER A 82 7.29 6.70 0.07
N ALA A 83 7.53 6.18 1.27
CA ALA A 83 6.50 6.01 2.28
C ALA A 83 5.82 7.34 2.69
N PRO A 84 6.54 8.43 3.03
CA PRO A 84 5.89 9.69 3.44
C PRO A 84 4.97 10.28 2.37
N ALA A 85 5.40 10.26 1.10
CA ALA A 85 4.61 10.80 0.00
C ALA A 85 3.34 9.98 -0.29
N LEU A 86 3.36 8.68 0.02
CA LEU A 86 2.23 7.79 -0.20
C LEU A 86 1.27 7.80 1.00
N THR A 87 1.79 7.71 2.22
CA THR A 87 0.96 7.61 3.43
C THR A 87 0.52 8.98 3.95
N GLY A 88 1.31 10.03 3.72
CA GLY A 88 1.11 11.34 4.36
C GLY A 88 1.56 11.38 5.82
N LEU A 89 2.18 10.30 6.31
CA LEU A 89 2.75 10.22 7.65
C LEU A 89 4.12 10.90 7.70
N THR A 90 4.48 11.37 8.88
CA THR A 90 5.80 11.94 9.14
C THR A 90 6.88 10.85 9.24
N GLY A 91 8.15 11.26 9.17
CA GLY A 91 9.26 10.34 9.42
C GLY A 91 9.25 9.75 10.83
N GLU A 92 8.70 10.47 11.81
CA GLU A 92 8.58 10.02 13.20
C GLU A 92 7.54 8.91 13.34
N ASP A 93 6.35 9.08 12.74
CA ASP A 93 5.31 8.05 12.71
C ASP A 93 5.84 6.75 12.09
N LEU A 94 6.58 6.87 10.98
CA LEU A 94 7.15 5.74 10.25
C LEU A 94 8.39 5.14 10.93
N ALA A 95 9.07 5.86 11.82
CA ALA A 95 10.22 5.35 12.56
C ALA A 95 9.83 4.26 13.58
N THR A 96 8.54 4.17 13.91
CA THR A 96 7.99 3.08 14.74
C THR A 96 7.99 1.73 14.02
N LEU A 97 8.10 1.72 12.69
CA LEU A 97 8.06 0.51 11.88
C LEU A 97 9.45 -0.14 11.76
N PRO A 98 9.54 -1.48 11.75
CA PRO A 98 10.80 -2.17 11.54
C PRO A 98 11.34 -1.91 10.12
N LEU A 99 12.64 -1.63 10.06
CA LEU A 99 13.37 -1.47 8.80
C LEU A 99 13.90 -2.80 8.29
N HIS A 100 13.82 -2.97 6.98
CA HIS A 100 14.36 -4.11 6.25
C HIS A 100 15.43 -3.67 5.25
N ALA A 101 16.25 -4.65 4.86
CA ALA A 101 17.28 -4.45 3.84
C ALA A 101 16.69 -3.87 2.54
N PRO A 102 17.53 -3.22 1.71
CA PRO A 102 17.09 -2.66 0.43
C PRO A 102 16.44 -3.70 -0.47
N TRP A 103 15.48 -3.26 -1.27
CA TRP A 103 14.84 -4.09 -2.28
C TRP A 103 15.38 -3.76 -3.67
N GLY A 104 15.94 -4.77 -4.34
CA GLY A 104 16.38 -4.70 -5.73
C GLY A 104 17.38 -3.57 -5.99
N ALA A 105 17.10 -2.77 -7.01
CA ALA A 105 17.95 -1.65 -7.43
C ALA A 105 17.57 -0.31 -6.78
N VAL A 106 16.61 -0.29 -5.84
CA VAL A 106 16.23 0.93 -5.14
C VAL A 106 17.15 1.09 -3.93
N PRO A 107 18.01 2.13 -3.90
CA PRO A 107 18.90 2.34 -2.77
C PRO A 107 18.12 2.72 -1.50
N GLY A 108 18.57 2.18 -0.37
CA GLY A 108 18.07 2.54 0.95
C GLY A 108 17.16 1.51 1.62
N PRO A 109 16.83 1.71 2.90
CA PRO A 109 16.00 0.79 3.68
C PRO A 109 14.55 0.73 3.17
N THR A 110 13.85 -0.31 3.59
CA THR A 110 12.44 -0.55 3.23
C THR A 110 11.58 -0.88 4.45
N TYR A 111 10.28 -0.61 4.35
CA TYR A 111 9.26 -1.09 5.28
C TYR A 111 8.52 -2.28 4.67
N ARG A 112 7.96 -3.16 5.49
CA ARG A 112 6.92 -4.09 5.00
C ARG A 112 5.64 -3.30 4.73
N ALA A 113 5.09 -3.46 3.53
CA ALA A 113 3.84 -2.79 3.17
C ALA A 113 2.67 -3.18 4.11
N ASP A 114 2.65 -4.43 4.58
CA ASP A 114 1.65 -4.92 5.54
C ASP A 114 1.70 -4.14 6.87
N ASP A 115 2.89 -3.79 7.36
CA ASP A 115 3.05 -3.07 8.63
C ASP A 115 2.65 -1.60 8.49
N VAL A 116 2.91 -1.00 7.31
CA VAL A 116 2.43 0.35 6.97
C VAL A 116 0.91 0.40 6.92
N VAL A 117 0.25 -0.59 6.30
CA VAL A 117 -1.22 -0.69 6.26
C VAL A 117 -1.79 -0.81 7.67
N ARG A 118 -1.21 -1.66 8.53
CA ARG A 118 -1.66 -1.80 9.92
C ARG A 118 -1.52 -0.52 10.73
N LEU A 119 -0.42 0.22 10.54
CA LEU A 119 -0.22 1.51 11.20
C LEU A 119 -1.31 2.50 10.82
N LEU A 120 -1.62 2.64 9.52
CA LEU A 120 -2.68 3.54 9.06
C LEU A 120 -4.05 3.14 9.61
N GLN A 121 -4.38 1.84 9.63
CA GLN A 121 -5.62 1.35 10.22
C GLN A 121 -5.71 1.66 11.72
N HIS A 122 -4.61 1.52 12.44
CA HIS A 122 -4.54 1.84 13.87
C HIS A 122 -4.78 3.33 14.12
N LEU A 123 -4.14 4.20 13.34
CA LEU A 123 -4.30 5.66 13.44
C LEU A 123 -5.74 6.09 13.11
N ASP A 124 -6.34 5.53 12.06
CA ASP A 124 -7.74 5.81 11.72
C ASP A 124 -8.71 5.38 12.84
N SER A 125 -8.40 4.26 13.53
CA SER A 125 -9.20 3.77 14.65
C SER A 125 -9.03 4.60 15.94
N ALA A 126 -7.91 5.31 16.09
CA ALA A 126 -7.63 6.16 17.25
C ALA A 126 -8.25 7.57 17.11
N THR A 127 -8.67 7.94 15.90
CA THR A 127 -9.19 9.28 15.58
C THR A 127 -10.72 9.30 15.39
N GLY A 128 -11.37 8.14 15.44
CA GLY A 128 -12.83 7.97 15.34
C GLY A 128 -13.48 7.68 16.68
#